data_AF-A0A0X3RT62-F1
#
_entry.id   AF-A0A0X3RT62-F1
#
_cell.length_a   1.000
_cell.length_b   1.000
_cell.length_c   1.000
_cell.angle_alpha   90.00
_cell.angle_beta   90.00
_cell.angle_gamma   90.00
#
_symmetry.space_group_name_H-M   'P 1'
#
loop_
_entity.id
_entity.type
_entity.pdbx_description
1 polymer ?
#
loop_
_entity_poly.entity_id
_entity_poly.type
_entity_poly.pdbx_seq_one_letter_code
_entity_poly.pdbx_strand_id
1 'polypeptide(L)'
;MFVVGGATAYITCSEFTFNNAGEGGGLQSDGTVTTDSVEFTHNNAGVGWAIGHEDGNAVFRNTTLKNNTSSLDGGGIDTESGPVQFINSKIIGNTTTGAQGGGIWNAVSLTLIKTEVSGNVAGGSNGQGGGIYDNPADTLVLRDSSVDRNSANGSGTSQAGGIYNLSAAVTLDHSEVNNNASTVAPGGVWTDTQFTVNRSEIRRNIPTNCAGSSAIVTGCVG
;
A
#
# COMPACT_ATOMS: atom_id res chain seq x y z
N MET A 1 -15.79 3.70 -11.28
CA MET A 1 -15.59 4.77 -12.29
C MET A 1 -14.43 4.38 -13.19
N PHE A 2 -14.44 4.76 -14.47
CA PHE A 2 -13.32 4.49 -15.38
C PHE A 2 -12.77 5.80 -15.96
N VAL A 3 -11.45 5.99 -15.91
CA VAL A 3 -10.74 7.12 -16.52
C VAL A 3 -9.89 6.58 -17.66
N VAL A 4 -10.24 6.99 -18.88
CA VAL A 4 -9.57 6.49 -20.10
C VAL A 4 -8.17 7.07 -20.30
N GLY A 5 -7.35 6.33 -21.05
CA GLY A 5 -6.04 6.75 -21.56
C GLY A 5 -5.96 8.19 -22.02
N GLY A 6 -5.02 8.95 -21.45
CA GLY A 6 -4.77 10.36 -21.81
C GLY A 6 -5.82 11.37 -21.32
N ALA A 7 -6.88 10.92 -20.66
CA ALA A 7 -7.83 11.82 -20.00
C ALA A 7 -7.30 12.31 -18.66
N THR A 8 -7.95 13.34 -18.12
CA THR A 8 -7.73 13.82 -16.76
C THR A 8 -9.06 13.86 -16.02
N ALA A 9 -9.09 13.25 -14.84
CA ALA A 9 -10.24 13.28 -13.95
C ALA A 9 -9.91 14.03 -12.66
N TYR A 10 -10.79 14.98 -12.30
CA TYR A 10 -10.79 15.65 -11.01
C TYR A 10 -12.05 15.23 -10.26
N ILE A 11 -11.87 14.54 -9.13
CA ILE A 11 -12.96 13.97 -8.34
C ILE A 11 -12.93 14.64 -6.97
N THR A 12 -14.02 15.26 -6.56
CA THR A 12 -14.07 16.00 -5.30
C THR A 12 -15.33 15.71 -4.51
N CYS A 13 -15.25 15.65 -3.18
CA CYS A 13 -16.41 15.54 -2.29
C CYS A 13 -17.37 14.41 -2.70
N SER A 14 -16.81 13.22 -2.98
CA SER A 14 -17.54 12.11 -3.59
C SER A 14 -17.33 10.82 -2.80
N GLU A 15 -18.28 9.89 -2.91
CA GLU A 15 -18.20 8.58 -2.30
C GLU A 15 -18.41 7.49 -3.35
N PHE A 16 -17.51 6.52 -3.40
CA PHE A 16 -17.62 5.30 -4.19
C PHE A 16 -17.74 4.14 -3.23
N THR A 17 -18.96 3.62 -3.06
CA THR A 17 -19.23 2.60 -2.06
C THR A 17 -19.94 1.38 -2.62
N PHE A 18 -19.62 0.19 -2.10
CA PHE A 18 -20.27 -1.08 -2.44
C PHE A 18 -20.28 -1.41 -3.94
N ASN A 19 -19.30 -0.88 -4.69
CA ASN A 19 -19.19 -1.19 -6.10
C ASN A 19 -18.53 -2.57 -6.28
N ASN A 20 -19.03 -3.34 -7.23
CA ASN A 20 -18.50 -4.65 -7.58
C ASN A 20 -18.20 -4.70 -9.08
N ALA A 21 -16.93 -4.88 -9.44
CA ALA A 21 -16.48 -4.95 -10.82
C ALA A 21 -15.46 -6.09 -10.99
N GLY A 22 -15.15 -6.47 -12.23
CA GLY A 22 -14.04 -7.38 -12.50
C GLY A 22 -12.72 -6.75 -12.02
N GLU A 23 -12.45 -5.54 -12.50
CA GLU A 23 -11.30 -4.71 -12.18
C GLU A 23 -11.77 -3.30 -11.75
N GLY A 24 -11.04 -2.67 -10.83
CA GLY A 24 -11.29 -1.30 -10.39
C GLY A 24 -12.67 -1.10 -9.76
N GLY A 25 -12.97 -1.91 -8.73
CA GLY A 25 -14.26 -1.91 -8.03
C GLY A 25 -14.80 -0.49 -7.79
N GLY A 26 -14.02 0.38 -7.18
CA GLY A 26 -14.36 1.80 -7.00
C GLY A 26 -13.92 2.68 -8.18
N LEU A 27 -12.67 2.51 -8.62
CA LEU A 27 -12.04 3.31 -9.67
C LEU A 27 -11.05 2.45 -10.46
N GLN A 28 -11.15 2.52 -11.78
CA GLN A 28 -10.11 2.09 -12.72
C GLN A 28 -9.59 3.33 -13.45
N SER A 29 -8.28 3.50 -13.55
CA SER A 29 -7.69 4.68 -14.19
C SER A 29 -6.48 4.34 -15.04
N ASP A 30 -6.62 4.63 -16.33
CA ASP A 30 -5.54 4.59 -17.34
C ASP A 30 -5.13 6.02 -17.73
N GLY A 31 -5.59 7.03 -16.99
CA GLY A 31 -5.29 8.44 -17.21
C GLY A 31 -4.89 9.17 -15.93
N THR A 32 -4.74 10.49 -16.02
CA THR A 32 -4.37 11.30 -14.84
C THR A 32 -5.56 11.45 -13.89
N VAL A 33 -5.37 11.16 -12.61
CA VAL A 33 -6.41 11.29 -11.58
C VAL A 33 -5.96 12.23 -10.47
N THR A 34 -6.85 13.14 -10.09
CA THR A 34 -6.73 13.85 -8.82
C THR A 34 -8.03 13.70 -8.03
N THR A 35 -7.91 13.25 -6.78
CA THR A 35 -9.02 13.23 -5.84
C THR A 35 -8.79 14.24 -4.71
N ASP A 36 -9.87 14.86 -4.24
CA ASP A 36 -9.87 15.68 -3.02
C ASP A 36 -11.14 15.44 -2.21
N SER A 37 -10.98 14.99 -0.96
CA SER A 37 -12.10 14.73 -0.06
C SER A 37 -13.03 13.66 -0.64
N VAL A 38 -12.44 12.52 -1.01
CA VAL A 38 -13.15 11.38 -1.63
C VAL A 38 -13.04 10.16 -0.72
N GLU A 39 -14.11 9.36 -0.65
CA GLU A 39 -14.08 8.07 0.02
C GLU A 39 -14.35 6.92 -0.95
N PHE A 40 -13.47 5.92 -0.92
CA PHE A 40 -13.64 4.63 -1.59
C PHE A 40 -13.83 3.57 -0.51
N THR A 41 -15.07 3.11 -0.29
CA THR A 41 -15.36 2.19 0.81
C THR A 41 -16.12 0.93 0.39
N HIS A 42 -15.73 -0.23 0.91
CA HIS A 42 -16.43 -1.50 0.64
C HIS A 42 -16.54 -1.83 -0.86
N ASN A 43 -15.60 -1.36 -1.68
CA ASN A 43 -15.54 -1.75 -3.08
C ASN A 43 -14.86 -3.11 -3.20
N ASN A 44 -15.43 -3.96 -4.03
CA ASN A 44 -14.97 -5.32 -4.26
C ASN A 44 -14.58 -5.48 -5.72
N ALA A 45 -13.36 -5.93 -5.97
CA ALA A 45 -12.97 -6.36 -7.30
C ALA A 45 -12.94 -7.90 -7.35
N GLY A 46 -13.75 -8.47 -8.24
CA GLY A 46 -13.92 -9.91 -8.38
C GLY A 46 -12.70 -10.60 -8.99
N VAL A 47 -11.97 -9.94 -9.88
CA VAL A 47 -10.80 -10.48 -10.60
C VAL A 47 -9.66 -9.45 -10.66
N GLY A 48 -9.67 -8.43 -9.80
CA GLY A 48 -8.75 -7.31 -9.92
C GLY A 48 -8.63 -6.51 -8.64
N TRP A 49 -8.21 -5.27 -8.80
CA TRP A 49 -7.90 -4.32 -7.73
C TRP A 49 -9.13 -3.52 -7.32
N ALA A 50 -9.26 -3.20 -6.03
CA ALA A 50 -10.34 -2.35 -5.56
C ALA A 50 -10.29 -0.95 -6.21
N ILE A 51 -9.08 -0.44 -6.39
CA ILE A 51 -8.77 0.74 -7.18
C ILE A 51 -7.54 0.39 -8.03
N GLY A 52 -7.65 0.52 -9.35
CA GLY A 52 -6.54 0.34 -10.28
C GLY A 52 -6.05 1.67 -10.84
N HIS A 53 -4.74 1.88 -10.84
CA HIS A 53 -4.09 2.97 -11.55
C HIS A 53 -2.99 2.44 -12.48
N GLU A 54 -3.29 2.41 -13.77
CA GLU A 54 -2.48 1.74 -14.78
C GLU A 54 -1.71 2.70 -15.69
N ASP A 55 -2.03 3.99 -15.70
CA ASP A 55 -1.23 5.02 -16.39
C ASP A 55 -1.57 6.45 -15.95
N GLY A 56 -0.68 7.39 -16.25
CA GLY A 56 -0.80 8.81 -15.89
C GLY A 56 -0.31 9.12 -14.48
N ASN A 57 -0.51 10.38 -14.03
CA ASN A 57 -0.16 10.75 -12.66
C ASN A 57 -1.40 10.61 -11.77
N ALA A 58 -1.24 10.10 -10.53
CA ALA A 58 -2.31 10.09 -9.54
C ALA A 58 -1.96 10.90 -8.29
N VAL A 59 -2.90 11.75 -7.86
CA VAL A 59 -2.79 12.48 -6.59
C VAL A 59 -4.08 12.35 -5.78
N PHE A 60 -3.97 11.71 -4.62
CA PHE A 60 -5.07 11.50 -3.69
C PHE A 60 -4.93 12.41 -2.47
N ARG A 61 -5.72 13.48 -2.41
CA ARG A 61 -5.76 14.42 -1.27
C ARG A 61 -6.96 14.16 -0.39
N ASN A 62 -6.77 14.20 0.92
CA ASN A 62 -7.87 14.05 1.90
C ASN A 62 -8.75 12.83 1.59
N THR A 63 -8.15 11.75 1.09
CA THR A 63 -8.89 10.64 0.48
C THR A 63 -8.77 9.40 1.35
N THR A 64 -9.88 8.70 1.51
CA THR A 64 -9.96 7.50 2.35
C THR A 64 -10.25 6.28 1.48
N LEU A 65 -9.36 5.30 1.51
CA LEU A 65 -9.52 3.96 0.94
C LEU A 65 -9.77 3.01 2.10
N LYS A 66 -11.01 2.56 2.27
CA LYS A 66 -11.41 1.80 3.47
C LYS A 66 -12.19 0.52 3.17
N ASN A 67 -11.81 -0.56 3.84
CA ASN A 67 -12.55 -1.83 3.79
C ASN A 67 -12.81 -2.33 2.36
N ASN A 68 -11.90 -2.02 1.43
CA ASN A 68 -12.00 -2.56 0.09
C ASN A 68 -11.35 -3.94 0.02
N THR A 69 -11.83 -4.74 -0.93
CA THR A 69 -11.36 -6.12 -1.12
C THR A 69 -10.94 -6.35 -2.57
N SER A 70 -9.75 -6.91 -2.73
CA SER A 70 -9.20 -7.40 -4.00
C SER A 70 -9.08 -8.93 -3.96
N SER A 71 -9.30 -9.59 -5.09
CA SER A 71 -8.99 -11.02 -5.24
C SER A 71 -7.59 -11.30 -5.77
N LEU A 72 -6.90 -10.28 -6.28
CA LEU A 72 -5.51 -10.31 -6.77
C LEU A 72 -4.58 -9.61 -5.77
N ASP A 73 -4.07 -8.44 -6.10
CA ASP A 73 -3.17 -7.68 -5.25
C ASP A 73 -3.77 -6.29 -4.96
N GLY A 74 -3.17 -5.53 -4.05
CA GLY A 74 -3.59 -4.16 -3.78
C GLY A 74 -5.01 -4.08 -3.21
N GLY A 75 -5.22 -4.60 -2.00
CA GLY A 75 -6.55 -4.66 -1.38
C GLY A 75 -7.26 -3.30 -1.32
N GLY A 76 -6.51 -2.21 -1.15
CA GLY A 76 -7.00 -0.84 -1.26
C GLY A 76 -6.76 -0.25 -2.64
N ILE A 77 -5.53 -0.33 -3.13
CA ILE A 77 -5.12 0.18 -4.44
C ILE A 77 -3.96 -0.63 -5.03
N ASP A 78 -3.98 -0.76 -6.34
CA ASP A 78 -2.89 -1.24 -7.18
C ASP A 78 -2.44 -0.11 -8.13
N THR A 79 -1.12 0.05 -8.27
CA THR A 79 -0.52 1.10 -9.10
C THR A 79 0.61 0.53 -9.97
N GLU A 80 0.43 0.57 -11.29
CA GLU A 80 1.34 -0.05 -12.27
C GLU A 80 2.17 0.94 -13.09
N SER A 81 1.67 2.14 -13.37
CA SER A 81 2.41 3.17 -14.13
C SER A 81 2.14 4.58 -13.63
N GLY A 82 3.17 5.42 -13.78
CA GLY A 82 3.18 6.82 -13.41
C GLY A 82 3.24 7.08 -11.90
N PRO A 83 3.75 8.26 -11.48
CA PRO A 83 3.93 8.57 -10.06
C PRO A 83 2.60 8.75 -9.33
N VAL A 84 2.56 8.22 -8.11
CA VAL A 84 1.38 8.26 -7.23
C VAL A 84 1.72 9.00 -5.94
N GLN A 85 0.83 9.88 -5.52
CA GLN A 85 0.96 10.61 -4.26
C GLN A 85 -0.31 10.58 -3.43
N PHE A 86 -0.18 10.24 -2.14
CA PHE A 86 -1.22 10.41 -1.13
C PHE A 86 -0.86 11.53 -0.17
N ILE A 87 -1.76 12.49 0.02
CA ILE A 87 -1.57 13.64 0.92
C ILE A 87 -2.73 13.73 1.90
N ASN A 88 -2.44 13.67 3.20
CA ASN A 88 -3.44 13.75 4.26
C ASN A 88 -4.55 12.70 4.09
N SER A 89 -4.16 11.48 3.73
CA SER A 89 -5.06 10.42 3.28
C SER A 89 -5.00 9.20 4.20
N LYS A 90 -5.92 8.25 3.99
CA LYS A 90 -6.04 7.04 4.81
C LYS A 90 -6.26 5.82 3.94
N ILE A 91 -5.51 4.75 4.17
CA ILE A 91 -5.61 3.47 3.49
C ILE A 91 -5.76 2.42 4.59
N ILE A 92 -7.01 2.09 4.91
CA ILE A 92 -7.35 1.44 6.17
C ILE A 92 -8.26 0.22 6.03
N GLY A 93 -7.91 -0.88 6.69
CA GLY A 93 -8.77 -2.06 6.76
C GLY A 93 -9.01 -2.75 5.42
N ASN A 94 -8.19 -2.49 4.41
CA ASN A 94 -8.33 -3.14 3.10
C ASN A 94 -7.73 -4.54 3.14
N THR A 95 -8.25 -5.44 2.32
CA THR A 95 -7.84 -6.84 2.30
C THR A 95 -7.62 -7.30 0.88
N THR A 96 -6.53 -8.02 0.64
CA THR A 96 -6.44 -8.86 -0.55
C THR A 96 -6.49 -10.34 -0.18
N THR A 97 -7.22 -11.13 -0.98
CA THR A 97 -7.15 -12.59 -0.92
C THR A 97 -6.08 -13.18 -1.84
N GLY A 98 -5.45 -12.38 -2.71
CA GLY A 98 -4.19 -12.76 -3.32
C GLY A 98 -3.02 -12.41 -2.43
N ALA A 99 -1.82 -12.35 -2.98
CA ALA A 99 -0.60 -12.48 -2.19
C ALA A 99 -0.04 -11.15 -1.71
N GLN A 100 -0.23 -10.05 -2.43
CA GLN A 100 0.63 -8.89 -2.26
C GLN A 100 -0.15 -7.60 -2.01
N GLY A 101 0.35 -6.79 -1.08
CA GLY A 101 -0.15 -5.43 -0.87
C GLY A 101 -1.56 -5.41 -0.28
N GLY A 102 -1.71 -5.76 0.99
CA GLY A 102 -3.03 -5.74 1.64
C GLY A 102 -3.70 -4.38 1.59
N GLY A 103 -2.92 -3.30 1.72
CA GLY A 103 -3.36 -1.93 1.48
C GLY A 103 -3.00 -1.47 0.07
N ILE A 104 -1.70 -1.50 -0.22
CA ILE A 104 -1.12 -0.94 -1.45
C ILE A 104 -0.24 -2.00 -2.10
N TRP A 105 -0.48 -2.27 -3.37
CA TRP A 105 0.51 -2.85 -4.27
C TRP A 105 1.07 -1.74 -5.16
N ASN A 106 2.40 -1.63 -5.22
CA ASN A 106 3.08 -0.53 -5.88
C ASN A 106 4.21 -1.03 -6.80
N ALA A 107 4.14 -0.64 -8.07
CA ALA A 107 5.22 -0.81 -9.04
C ALA A 107 5.72 0.54 -9.62
N VAL A 108 5.44 1.66 -8.93
CA VAL A 108 5.77 3.00 -9.40
C VAL A 108 6.45 3.84 -8.32
N SER A 109 6.84 5.08 -8.63
CA SER A 109 7.24 6.01 -7.58
C SER A 109 6.05 6.39 -6.70
N LEU A 110 6.07 5.99 -5.43
CA LEU A 110 5.00 6.25 -4.46
C LEU A 110 5.47 7.21 -3.37
N THR A 111 4.70 8.28 -3.15
CA THR A 111 4.92 9.24 -2.06
C THR A 111 3.71 9.33 -1.15
N LEU A 112 3.92 9.06 0.14
CA LEU A 112 2.93 9.19 1.21
C LEU A 112 3.31 10.37 2.11
N ILE A 113 2.44 11.38 2.20
CA ILE A 113 2.64 12.57 3.05
C ILE A 113 1.47 12.69 3.99
N LYS A 114 1.72 12.64 5.31
CA LYS A 114 0.67 12.67 6.34
C LYS A 114 -0.41 11.62 6.09
N THR A 115 0.00 10.45 5.64
CA THR A 115 -0.91 9.37 5.24
C THR A 115 -0.80 8.21 6.22
N GLU A 116 -1.96 7.66 6.58
CA GLU A 116 -2.07 6.48 7.43
C GLU A 116 -2.33 5.24 6.57
N VAL A 117 -1.48 4.22 6.70
CA VAL A 117 -1.69 2.88 6.13
C VAL A 117 -1.87 1.91 7.28
N SER A 118 -3.11 1.54 7.61
CA SER A 118 -3.36 0.77 8.83
C SER A 118 -4.40 -0.34 8.74
N GLY A 119 -4.18 -1.42 9.50
CA GLY A 119 -5.13 -2.52 9.59
C GLY A 119 -5.36 -3.28 8.28
N ASN A 120 -4.47 -3.15 7.29
CA ASN A 120 -4.62 -3.83 6.01
C ASN A 120 -4.07 -5.26 6.06
N VAL A 121 -4.60 -6.14 5.21
CA VAL A 121 -4.34 -7.59 5.26
C VAL A 121 -3.99 -8.16 3.89
N ALA A 122 -2.80 -8.77 3.79
CA ALA A 122 -2.43 -9.66 2.69
C ALA A 122 -2.71 -11.11 3.12
N GLY A 123 -3.88 -11.63 2.75
CA GLY A 123 -4.43 -12.89 3.24
C GLY A 123 -4.21 -14.11 2.36
N GLY A 124 -3.77 -13.93 1.11
CA GLY A 124 -3.47 -15.03 0.19
C GLY A 124 -2.16 -15.75 0.53
N SER A 125 -1.99 -16.94 -0.02
CA SER A 125 -0.82 -17.78 0.24
C SER A 125 0.49 -17.05 -0.12
N ASN A 126 1.49 -17.15 0.76
CA ASN A 126 2.76 -16.44 0.69
C ASN A 126 2.56 -14.90 0.67
N GLY A 127 1.70 -14.43 1.57
CA GLY A 127 1.31 -13.04 1.69
C GLY A 127 2.50 -12.09 1.95
N GLN A 128 2.60 -10.98 1.22
CA GLN A 128 3.72 -10.04 1.33
C GLN A 128 3.20 -8.61 1.39
N GLY A 129 3.74 -7.81 2.31
CA GLY A 129 3.39 -6.39 2.39
C GLY A 129 1.94 -6.20 2.81
N GLY A 130 1.60 -6.59 4.05
CA GLY A 130 0.24 -6.43 4.57
C GLY A 130 -0.26 -4.98 4.45
N GLY A 131 0.63 -4.00 4.67
CA GLY A 131 0.37 -2.59 4.40
C GLY A 131 0.74 -2.23 2.97
N ILE A 132 2.03 -2.33 2.66
CA ILE A 132 2.61 -1.91 1.38
C ILE A 132 3.47 -3.04 0.81
N TYR A 133 3.21 -3.41 -0.43
CA TYR A 133 4.08 -4.23 -1.26
C TYR A 133 4.64 -3.38 -2.39
N ASP A 134 5.96 -3.43 -2.57
CA ASP A 134 6.70 -2.52 -3.44
C ASP A 134 7.62 -3.30 -4.38
N ASN A 135 7.23 -3.48 -5.66
CA ASN A 135 7.94 -4.30 -6.65
C ASN A 135 7.39 -4.17 -8.10
N PRO A 136 8.22 -3.88 -9.12
CA PRO A 136 9.49 -3.14 -9.05
C PRO A 136 9.15 -1.64 -9.03
N ALA A 137 9.35 -0.99 -7.88
CA ALA A 137 9.17 0.45 -7.79
C ALA A 137 10.51 1.18 -7.87
N ASP A 138 10.48 2.42 -8.38
CA ASP A 138 11.63 3.30 -8.36
C ASP A 138 11.93 3.80 -6.94
N THR A 139 10.93 4.41 -6.30
CA THR A 139 11.06 5.04 -4.99
C THR A 139 9.80 4.89 -4.14
N LEU A 140 9.99 4.67 -2.83
CA LEU A 140 8.94 4.71 -1.82
C LEU A 140 9.32 5.73 -0.75
N VAL A 141 8.52 6.79 -0.63
CA VAL A 141 8.80 7.88 0.31
C VAL A 141 7.64 8.06 1.27
N LEU A 142 7.92 7.93 2.57
CA LEU A 142 6.98 8.22 3.65
C LEU A 142 7.45 9.46 4.40
N ARG A 143 6.59 10.48 4.49
CA ARG A 143 6.84 11.73 5.23
C ARG A 143 5.70 11.99 6.19
N ASP A 144 6.01 12.16 7.47
CA ASP A 144 5.01 12.36 8.52
C ASP A 144 3.88 11.31 8.48
N SER A 145 4.20 10.07 8.09
CA SER A 145 3.23 9.02 7.73
C SER A 145 3.40 7.79 8.61
N SER A 146 2.39 6.92 8.64
CA SER A 146 2.40 5.71 9.46
C SER A 146 2.00 4.47 8.67
N VAL A 147 2.68 3.36 8.93
CA VAL A 147 2.32 1.99 8.50
C VAL A 147 2.13 1.16 9.76
N ASP A 148 0.89 1.01 10.21
CA ASP A 148 0.57 0.50 11.54
C ASP A 148 -0.47 -0.63 11.54
N ARG A 149 -0.25 -1.68 12.36
CA ARG A 149 -1.20 -2.80 12.53
C ARG A 149 -1.59 -3.52 11.23
N ASN A 150 -0.71 -3.54 10.24
CA ASN A 150 -0.94 -4.30 9.01
C ASN A 150 -0.47 -5.76 9.16
N SER A 151 -1.06 -6.67 8.38
CA SER A 151 -0.88 -8.11 8.57
C SER A 151 -0.65 -8.85 7.25
N ALA A 152 0.42 -9.65 7.19
CA ALA A 152 0.64 -10.63 6.13
C ALA A 152 0.42 -12.03 6.72
N ASN A 153 -0.83 -12.52 6.66
CA ASN A 153 -1.29 -13.67 7.45
C ASN A 153 -1.76 -14.86 6.62
N GLY A 154 -1.53 -14.87 5.30
CA GLY A 154 -1.82 -16.03 4.49
C GLY A 154 -0.97 -17.25 4.84
N SER A 155 -1.35 -18.41 4.30
CA SER A 155 -0.61 -19.67 4.47
C SER A 155 0.79 -19.60 3.85
N GLY A 156 1.68 -20.52 4.22
CA GLY A 156 3.03 -20.58 3.64
C GLY A 156 3.98 -19.55 4.25
N THR A 157 4.77 -18.88 3.42
CA THR A 157 5.83 -17.96 3.84
C THR A 157 5.40 -16.50 3.76
N SER A 158 4.40 -16.13 4.55
CA SER A 158 3.91 -14.74 4.57
C SER A 158 4.82 -13.86 5.42
N GLN A 159 5.26 -12.72 4.88
CA GLN A 159 6.28 -11.87 5.48
C GLN A 159 5.99 -10.38 5.27
N ALA A 160 6.61 -9.54 6.08
CA ALA A 160 6.45 -8.09 6.11
C ALA A 160 4.99 -7.66 6.18
N GLY A 161 4.39 -7.78 7.37
CA GLY A 161 3.10 -7.18 7.64
C GLY A 161 3.06 -5.70 7.31
N GLY A 162 4.15 -4.97 7.52
CA GLY A 162 4.25 -3.54 7.23
C GLY A 162 4.60 -3.26 5.76
N ILE A 163 5.89 -3.28 5.45
CA ILE A 163 6.43 -2.92 4.13
C ILE A 163 7.27 -4.06 3.58
N TYR A 164 6.88 -4.58 2.42
CA TYR A 164 7.72 -5.47 1.63
C TYR A 164 8.32 -4.71 0.46
N ASN A 165 9.64 -4.58 0.42
CA ASN A 165 10.35 -3.79 -0.59
C ASN A 165 11.29 -4.66 -1.43
N LEU A 166 11.01 -4.81 -2.73
CA LEU A 166 11.90 -5.44 -3.69
C LEU A 166 12.55 -4.36 -4.57
N SER A 167 13.80 -4.02 -4.23
CA SER A 167 14.70 -3.18 -5.00
C SER A 167 14.42 -1.67 -5.05
N ALA A 168 13.31 -1.17 -4.51
CA ALA A 168 13.06 0.28 -4.49
C ALA A 168 13.95 1.01 -3.48
N ALA A 169 14.17 2.31 -3.72
CA ALA A 169 14.82 3.20 -2.78
C ALA A 169 13.80 3.73 -1.77
N VAL A 170 13.88 3.26 -0.52
CA VAL A 170 12.93 3.63 0.54
C VAL A 170 13.47 4.76 1.42
N THR A 171 12.65 5.79 1.65
CA THR A 171 12.92 6.88 2.61
C THR A 171 11.77 7.02 3.60
N LEU A 172 12.08 6.86 4.89
CA LEU A 172 11.20 7.19 6.01
C LEU A 172 11.68 8.50 6.65
N ASP A 173 10.85 9.54 6.60
CA ASP A 173 11.13 10.87 7.18
C ASP A 173 10.02 11.22 8.18
N HIS A 174 10.35 11.35 9.47
CA HIS A 174 9.37 11.58 10.55
C HIS A 174 8.18 10.60 10.53
N SER A 175 8.45 9.33 10.21
CA SER A 175 7.42 8.32 9.95
C SER A 175 7.58 7.10 10.85
N GLU A 176 6.54 6.26 10.92
CA GLU A 176 6.49 5.09 11.79
C GLU A 176 6.08 3.82 11.04
N VAL A 177 6.76 2.69 11.27
CA VAL A 177 6.36 1.35 10.80
C VAL A 177 6.21 0.43 12.00
N ASN A 178 4.99 0.37 12.55
CA ASN A 178 4.76 -0.15 13.90
C ASN A 178 3.67 -1.23 13.99
N ASN A 179 3.81 -2.12 14.96
CA ASN A 179 2.77 -3.12 15.30
C ASN A 179 2.30 -3.98 14.11
N ASN A 180 3.12 -4.14 13.09
CA ASN A 180 2.79 -4.97 11.94
C ASN A 180 3.15 -6.43 12.20
N ALA A 181 2.39 -7.34 11.61
CA ALA A 181 2.50 -8.76 11.88
C ALA A 181 2.62 -9.59 10.59
N SER A 182 3.42 -10.65 10.63
CA SER A 182 3.46 -11.67 9.60
C SER A 182 3.61 -13.07 10.19
N THR A 183 3.44 -14.11 9.37
CA THR A 183 3.66 -15.50 9.82
C THR A 183 5.14 -15.89 9.85
N VAL A 184 5.97 -15.24 9.03
CA VAL A 184 7.41 -15.45 8.91
C VAL A 184 8.15 -14.13 9.01
N ALA A 185 9.31 -14.13 9.65
CA ALA A 185 10.15 -12.94 9.79
C ALA A 185 10.63 -12.41 8.43
N PRO A 186 10.70 -11.08 8.24
CA PRO A 186 10.39 -10.04 9.22
C PRO A 186 8.90 -9.69 9.28
N GLY A 187 8.46 -9.17 10.42
CA GLY A 187 7.10 -8.68 10.64
C GLY A 187 6.87 -7.25 10.16
N GLY A 188 7.88 -6.40 10.37
CA GLY A 188 7.79 -4.98 10.05
C GLY A 188 8.11 -4.71 8.61
N VAL A 189 9.40 -4.85 8.28
CA VAL A 189 9.95 -4.48 6.99
C VAL A 189 10.81 -5.61 6.46
N TRP A 190 10.50 -6.08 5.26
CA TRP A 190 11.43 -6.88 4.45
C TRP A 190 12.01 -6.00 3.35
N THR A 191 13.31 -6.11 3.12
CA THR A 191 13.98 -5.45 1.99
C THR A 191 15.23 -6.19 1.52
N ASP A 192 15.53 -6.08 0.23
CA ASP A 192 16.81 -6.45 -0.40
C ASP A 192 17.73 -5.26 -0.71
N THR A 193 17.28 -4.03 -0.44
CA THR A 193 18.06 -2.78 -0.56
C THR A 193 18.12 -1.98 0.73
N GLN A 194 19.05 -1.03 0.81
CA GLN A 194 19.19 -0.11 1.93
C GLN A 194 18.04 0.90 2.01
N PHE A 195 17.68 1.27 3.24
CA PHE A 195 16.66 2.27 3.54
C PHE A 195 17.30 3.52 4.13
N THR A 196 16.68 4.67 3.91
CA THR A 196 16.97 5.89 4.66
C THR A 196 15.93 6.07 5.75
N VAL A 197 16.34 5.95 7.02
CA VAL A 197 15.47 6.16 8.19
C VAL A 197 15.89 7.46 8.89
N ASN A 198 15.14 8.54 8.67
CA ASN A 198 15.38 9.85 9.25
C ASN A 198 14.29 10.21 10.26
N ARG A 199 14.67 10.36 11.54
CA ARG A 199 13.74 10.68 12.65
C ARG A 199 12.47 9.82 12.63
N SER A 200 12.65 8.57 12.24
CA SER A 200 11.58 7.60 12.01
C SER A 200 11.84 6.35 12.83
N GLU A 201 10.80 5.59 13.12
CA GLU A 201 10.90 4.40 13.97
C GLU A 201 10.26 3.18 13.30
N ILE A 202 10.95 2.04 13.40
CA ILE A 202 10.40 0.72 13.03
C ILE A 202 10.43 -0.11 14.31
N ARG A 203 9.26 -0.35 14.92
CA ARG A 203 9.20 -1.00 16.24
C ARG A 203 7.93 -1.83 16.47
N ARG A 204 8.01 -2.76 17.41
CA ARG A 204 6.88 -3.60 17.86
C ARG A 204 6.27 -4.45 16.75
N ASN A 205 7.03 -4.75 15.70
CA ASN A 205 6.56 -5.65 14.66
C ASN A 205 6.89 -7.11 15.02
N ILE A 206 6.05 -8.03 14.57
CA ILE A 206 6.12 -9.46 14.91
C ILE A 206 6.17 -10.28 13.61
N PRO A 207 7.12 -11.20 13.41
CA PRO A 207 8.04 -11.73 14.42
C PRO A 207 9.21 -10.81 14.81
N THR A 208 9.63 -9.92 13.92
CA THR A 208 10.78 -9.01 14.10
C THR A 208 10.54 -7.69 13.37
N ASN A 209 11.31 -6.65 13.68
CA ASN A 209 11.23 -5.37 12.95
C ASN A 209 11.75 -5.50 11.53
N CYS A 210 13.06 -5.75 11.37
CA CYS A 210 13.67 -5.95 10.04
C CYS A 210 14.51 -7.21 9.93
N ALA A 211 14.83 -7.88 11.04
CA ALA A 211 15.63 -9.10 11.05
C ALA A 211 14.95 -10.20 10.22
N GLY A 212 15.63 -10.71 9.20
CA GLY A 212 15.05 -11.58 8.15
C GLY A 212 15.06 -10.93 6.76
N SER A 213 15.29 -9.61 6.69
CA SER A 213 15.59 -8.91 5.44
C SER A 213 16.93 -9.35 4.83
N SER A 214 17.02 -9.34 3.50
CA SER A 214 18.27 -9.61 2.78
C SER A 214 19.27 -8.47 2.93
N ALA A 215 18.80 -7.22 3.04
CA ALA A 215 19.62 -6.07 3.37
C ALA A 215 19.44 -5.62 4.82
N ILE A 216 20.53 -5.18 5.45
CA ILE A 216 20.50 -4.63 6.80
C ILE A 216 19.92 -3.22 6.75
N VAL A 217 18.75 -3.00 7.35
CA VAL A 217 18.13 -1.67 7.46
C VAL A 217 18.85 -0.87 8.55
N THR A 218 19.67 0.10 8.16
CA THR A 218 20.37 0.97 9.11
C THR A 218 19.38 1.75 9.96
N GLY A 219 19.50 1.65 11.29
CA GLY A 219 18.57 2.30 12.23
C GLY A 219 17.33 1.48 12.57
N CYS A 220 17.13 0.30 11.95
CA CYS A 220 16.13 -0.66 12.41
C CYS A 220 16.70 -1.47 13.58
N VAL A 221 16.08 -1.33 14.75
CA VAL A 221 16.51 -2.02 15.99
C VAL A 221 15.43 -3.00 16.43
N GLY A 222 15.84 -4.19 16.90
CA GLY A 222 14.93 -5.29 17.27
C GLY A 222 14.42 -6.09 16.09
#